data_AF-A0A8H7VGC9-F1
#
_entry.id   AF-A0A8H7VGC9-F1
#
_cell.length_a   1.000
_cell.length_b   1.000
_cell.length_c   1.000
_cell.angle_alpha   90.00
_cell.angle_beta   90.00
_cell.angle_gamma   90.00
#
_symmetry.space_group_name_H-M   'P 1'
#
loop_
_entity.id
_entity.type
_entity.pdbx_description
1 polymer ?
#
loop_
_entity_poly.entity_id
_entity_poly.type
_entity_poly.pdbx_seq_one_letter_code
_entity_poly.pdbx_strand_id
1 'polypeptide(L)'
;MILLIRDSPRLAAPTRTIVDLVVDVVAVSPPTEPYNMNSAVADGVVMKDPLTVSKNKTINDTTRLCLSYPDMSIYISRQSLFDLVTTLRQRPNDSLIVVANIDFYGNYIDFGLPSQRVLSTPNAGGPSLMSEAMSAELIDRLVGIRKLLTEMEVQYTTKGPITDYACYSVSTSQALGVSVTRAMAYARRFTSQDAMRLMKKKLCGINKSTKTVSNYKFERQILHVWAENGTDANIVYRTCAKIPKHIRNNTIILITIINMDSVFGSN
;
A
#
# COMPACT_ATOMS: atom_id res chain seq x y z
N MET A 1 13.73 -14.57 -16.80
CA MET A 1 13.63 -13.13 -17.15
C MET A 1 14.41 -12.37 -16.09
N ILE A 2 15.52 -11.73 -16.47
CA ILE A 2 16.39 -11.01 -15.53
C ILE A 2 15.80 -9.61 -15.35
N LEU A 3 15.31 -9.29 -14.14
CA LEU A 3 14.81 -7.97 -13.79
C LEU A 3 16.00 -7.00 -13.74
N LEU A 4 16.03 -5.99 -14.61
CA LEU A 4 17.07 -4.97 -14.60
C LEU A 4 16.69 -3.87 -13.61
N ILE A 5 17.43 -3.74 -12.51
CA ILE A 5 17.33 -2.61 -11.58
C ILE A 5 18.16 -1.47 -12.17
N ARG A 6 17.56 -0.30 -12.41
CA ARG A 6 18.28 0.91 -12.80
C ARG A 6 18.29 1.91 -11.65
N ASP A 7 19.48 2.37 -11.28
CA ASP A 7 19.63 3.62 -10.55
C ASP A 7 19.43 4.77 -11.54
N SER A 8 18.31 5.48 -11.44
CA SER A 8 18.08 6.72 -12.18
C SER A 8 17.56 7.77 -11.21
N PRO A 9 18.15 8.98 -11.19
CA PRO A 9 17.63 10.07 -10.38
C PRO A 9 16.28 10.48 -10.96
N ARG A 10 15.18 10.24 -10.22
CA ARG A 10 13.86 10.75 -10.60
C ARG A 10 13.96 12.26 -10.80
N LEU A 11 13.54 12.73 -11.99
CA LEU A 11 13.06 14.11 -12.16
C LEU A 11 12.07 14.38 -11.02
N ALA A 12 12.31 15.47 -10.27
CA ALA A 12 11.67 15.82 -9.01
C ALA A 12 10.32 15.13 -8.78
N ALA A 13 10.24 14.28 -7.75
CA ALA A 13 9.01 13.62 -7.35
C ALA A 13 7.87 14.65 -7.31
N PRO A 14 6.68 14.36 -7.87
CA PRO A 14 5.56 15.27 -7.76
C PRO A 14 5.38 15.58 -6.28
N THR A 15 5.43 16.87 -5.94
CA THR A 15 5.44 17.39 -4.57
C THR A 15 4.13 17.11 -3.81
N ARG A 16 3.20 16.38 -4.45
CA ARG A 16 1.91 15.95 -3.92
C ARG A 16 1.82 14.44 -3.99
N THR A 17 1.69 13.81 -2.84
CA THR A 17 1.27 12.41 -2.72
C THR A 17 -0.19 12.26 -3.14
N ILE A 18 -0.63 11.05 -3.50
CA ILE A 18 -2.04 10.78 -3.82
C ILE A 18 -2.97 11.19 -2.67
N VAL A 19 -2.49 11.12 -1.43
CA VAL A 19 -3.23 11.60 -0.27
C VAL A 19 -3.47 13.10 -0.33
N ASP A 20 -2.53 13.90 -0.83
CA ASP A 20 -2.72 15.35 -0.98
C ASP A 20 -3.80 15.66 -2.02
N LEU A 21 -3.89 14.84 -3.08
CA LEU A 21 -4.96 14.93 -4.09
C LEU A 21 -6.33 14.49 -3.55
N VAL A 22 -6.39 13.49 -2.67
CA VAL A 22 -7.66 13.03 -2.06
C VAL A 22 -8.13 13.98 -0.96
N VAL A 23 -7.21 14.61 -0.22
CA VAL A 23 -7.54 15.57 0.85
C VAL A 23 -8.11 16.87 0.27
N ASP A 24 -7.58 17.37 -0.85
CA ASP A 24 -8.11 18.55 -1.54
C ASP A 24 -9.57 18.34 -2.00
N VAL A 25 -9.96 17.11 -2.36
CA VAL A 25 -11.34 16.77 -2.75
C VAL A 25 -12.30 16.76 -1.54
N VAL A 26 -11.80 16.50 -0.33
CA VAL A 26 -12.59 16.45 0.91
C VAL A 26 -12.74 17.85 1.55
N ALA A 27 -11.84 18.79 1.23
CA ALA A 27 -11.91 20.16 1.72
C ALA A 27 -12.97 21.03 0.99
N VAL A 28 -13.57 20.53 -0.10
CA VAL A 28 -14.70 21.19 -0.75
C VAL A 28 -15.98 20.86 0.04
N SER A 29 -16.37 21.78 0.91
CA SER A 29 -17.70 21.76 1.52
C SER A 29 -18.77 21.76 0.42
N PRO A 30 -19.91 21.06 0.58
CA PRO A 30 -20.99 21.14 -0.41
C PRO A 30 -21.41 22.61 -0.55
N PRO A 31 -21.63 23.12 -1.78
CA PRO A 31 -22.09 24.49 -1.96
C PRO A 31 -23.46 24.62 -1.29
N THR A 32 -23.51 25.38 -0.20
CA THR A 32 -24.75 25.80 0.45
C THR A 32 -25.28 27.05 -0.23
N GLU A 33 -25.58 27.00 -1.53
CA GLU A 33 -26.42 28.02 -2.18
C GLU A 33 -27.24 27.41 -3.33
N PRO A 34 -28.52 27.79 -3.46
CA PRO A 34 -29.37 27.31 -4.54
C PRO A 34 -28.92 27.89 -5.88
N TYR A 35 -28.61 27.01 -6.83
CA TYR A 35 -28.23 27.33 -8.20
C TYR A 35 -29.32 28.16 -8.90
N ASN A 36 -29.02 29.42 -9.19
CA ASN A 36 -29.83 30.31 -10.01
C ASN A 36 -29.37 30.17 -11.47
N MET A 37 -30.22 29.63 -12.35
CA MET A 37 -29.97 29.63 -13.79
C MET A 37 -30.21 31.04 -14.32
N ASN A 38 -29.16 31.78 -14.69
CA ASN A 38 -29.16 32.67 -15.85
C ASN A 38 -27.79 33.33 -16.12
N SER A 39 -27.57 33.57 -17.41
CA SER A 39 -26.60 34.45 -18.07
C SER A 39 -25.29 33.82 -18.57
N ALA A 40 -24.99 34.18 -19.81
CA ALA A 40 -24.01 33.64 -20.70
C ALA A 40 -22.84 34.62 -20.94
N VAL A 41 -21.91 34.14 -21.77
CA VAL A 41 -21.08 34.87 -22.75
C VAL A 41 -19.59 35.09 -22.40
N ALA A 42 -18.77 34.36 -23.17
CA ALA A 42 -17.47 34.63 -23.78
C ALA A 42 -16.39 35.45 -23.03
N ASP A 43 -15.19 34.87 -22.91
CA ASP A 43 -14.06 35.23 -23.77
C ASP A 43 -12.91 34.20 -23.65
N GLY A 44 -12.26 33.92 -24.77
CA GLY A 44 -11.23 32.89 -24.89
C GLY A 44 -9.81 33.42 -24.71
N VAL A 45 -8.98 32.66 -23.99
CA VAL A 45 -7.53 32.59 -24.20
C VAL A 45 -7.08 31.14 -24.02
N VAL A 46 -6.45 30.61 -25.05
CA VAL A 46 -5.94 29.24 -25.15
C VAL A 46 -4.57 29.16 -24.45
N MET A 47 -4.47 28.35 -23.39
CA MET A 47 -3.21 27.76 -22.95
C MET A 47 -3.27 26.24 -23.19
N LYS A 48 -2.24 25.70 -23.85
CA LYS A 48 -2.10 24.28 -24.17
C LYS A 48 -1.53 23.54 -22.95
N ASP A 49 -2.39 22.86 -22.19
CA ASP A 49 -1.99 21.86 -21.19
C ASP A 49 -1.74 20.48 -21.84
N PRO A 50 -0.69 19.74 -21.46
CA PRO A 50 -0.45 18.38 -21.94
C PRO A 50 -1.22 17.38 -21.07
N LEU A 51 -2.53 17.32 -21.22
CA LEU A 51 -3.36 16.19 -20.79
C LEU A 51 -4.32 15.82 -21.93
N THR A 52 -3.81 15.02 -22.88
CA THR A 52 -4.66 14.36 -23.87
C THR A 52 -5.48 13.27 -23.20
N VAL A 53 -6.67 13.65 -22.73
CA VAL A 53 -7.75 12.72 -22.38
C VAL A 53 -8.29 12.14 -23.69
N SER A 54 -7.83 10.94 -24.04
CA SER A 54 -8.38 10.18 -25.15
C SER A 54 -9.81 9.76 -24.81
N LYS A 55 -10.79 10.39 -25.47
CA LYS A 55 -12.20 9.98 -25.40
C LYS A 55 -12.38 8.73 -26.27
N ASN A 56 -12.40 7.55 -25.64
CA ASN A 56 -13.02 6.37 -26.25
C ASN A 56 -13.70 5.48 -25.19
N LYS A 57 -15.02 5.70 -25.07
CA LYS A 57 -16.11 4.76 -24.74
C LYS A 57 -15.73 3.49 -23.96
N THR A 58 -15.90 3.46 -22.63
CA THR A 58 -16.46 2.31 -21.89
C THR A 58 -16.72 2.63 -20.40
N ILE A 59 -17.98 2.42 -19.98
CA ILE A 59 -18.50 2.19 -18.62
C ILE A 59 -18.06 3.18 -17.52
N ASN A 60 -19.00 3.99 -17.02
CA ASN A 60 -18.87 4.77 -15.80
C ASN A 60 -18.71 3.86 -14.57
N ASP A 61 -17.53 3.27 -14.35
CA ASP A 61 -17.15 2.66 -13.07
C ASP A 61 -16.38 3.70 -12.24
N THR A 62 -17.10 4.72 -11.77
CA THR A 62 -16.56 5.81 -10.94
C THR A 62 -16.12 5.35 -9.54
N THR A 63 -16.22 4.06 -9.23
CA THR A 63 -15.96 3.53 -7.88
C THR A 63 -14.50 3.13 -7.68
N ARG A 64 -13.78 2.82 -8.77
CA ARG A 64 -12.37 2.40 -8.73
C ARG A 64 -11.47 3.52 -9.24
N LEU A 65 -10.46 3.83 -8.45
CA LEU A 65 -9.36 4.70 -8.83
C LEU A 65 -8.29 3.86 -9.52
N CYS A 66 -7.75 4.38 -10.62
CA CYS A 66 -6.56 3.86 -11.29
C CYS A 66 -5.45 4.90 -11.15
N LEU A 67 -4.34 4.51 -10.54
CA LEU A 67 -3.14 5.33 -10.37
C LEU A 67 -2.09 4.79 -11.34
N SER A 68 -1.87 5.50 -12.44
CA SER A 68 -0.96 5.05 -13.50
C SER A 68 0.44 5.64 -13.32
N TYR A 69 1.44 4.78 -13.44
CA TYR A 69 2.86 5.12 -13.43
C TYR A 69 3.53 4.53 -14.68
N PRO A 70 4.77 4.91 -15.01
CA PRO A 70 5.44 4.33 -16.18
C PRO A 70 5.64 2.81 -16.12
N ASP A 71 5.73 2.23 -14.93
CA ASP A 71 6.07 0.83 -14.67
C ASP A 71 4.89 -0.04 -14.20
N MET A 72 3.85 0.56 -13.62
CA MET A 72 2.70 -0.16 -13.07
C MET A 72 1.44 0.72 -12.95
N SER A 73 0.29 0.08 -12.82
CA SER A 73 -0.98 0.72 -12.46
C SER A 73 -1.51 0.14 -11.15
N ILE A 74 -1.95 1.00 -10.24
CA ILE A 74 -2.56 0.61 -8.97
C ILE A 74 -4.06 0.87 -9.04
N TYR A 75 -4.86 -0.16 -8.79
CA TYR A 75 -6.32 -0.09 -8.75
C TYR A 75 -6.81 -0.28 -7.32
N ILE A 76 -7.52 0.72 -6.81
CA ILE A 76 -8.09 0.71 -5.47
C ILE A 76 -9.46 1.40 -5.49
N SER A 77 -10.42 0.92 -4.71
CA SER A 77 -11.70 1.64 -4.63
C SER A 77 -11.52 3.00 -3.94
N ARG A 78 -12.27 4.02 -4.37
CA ARG A 78 -12.21 5.35 -3.76
C ARG A 78 -12.51 5.28 -2.26
N GLN A 79 -13.50 4.48 -1.86
CA GLN A 79 -13.87 4.27 -0.46
C GLN A 79 -12.72 3.62 0.32
N SER A 80 -12.09 2.58 -0.23
CA SER A 80 -10.97 1.91 0.43
C SER A 80 -9.76 2.82 0.63
N LEU A 81 -9.45 3.68 -0.35
CA LEU A 81 -8.37 4.66 -0.22
C LEU A 81 -8.72 5.73 0.83
N PHE A 82 -9.95 6.24 0.80
CA PHE A 82 -10.44 7.18 1.80
C PHE A 82 -10.41 6.58 3.22
N ASP A 83 -10.89 5.34 3.38
CA ASP A 83 -10.87 4.62 4.65
C ASP A 83 -9.44 4.37 5.11
N LEU A 84 -8.52 4.05 4.20
CA LEU A 84 -7.11 3.85 4.52
C LEU A 84 -6.50 5.13 5.12
N VAL A 85 -6.64 6.26 4.42
CA VAL A 85 -6.10 7.55 4.85
C VAL A 85 -6.74 8.02 6.16
N THR A 86 -8.07 7.96 6.23
CA THR A 86 -8.84 8.37 7.41
C THR A 86 -8.51 7.49 8.60
N THR A 87 -8.46 6.17 8.39
CA THR A 87 -8.15 5.22 9.45
C THR A 87 -6.76 5.48 9.97
N LEU A 88 -5.74 5.60 9.10
CA LEU A 88 -4.39 5.98 9.49
C LEU A 88 -4.42 7.25 10.34
N ARG A 89 -4.89 8.39 9.81
CA ARG A 89 -4.80 9.70 10.49
C ARG A 89 -5.64 9.84 11.77
N GLN A 90 -6.88 9.34 11.76
CA GLN A 90 -7.90 9.77 12.73
C GLN A 90 -8.44 8.63 13.62
N ARG A 91 -8.22 7.36 13.27
CA ARG A 91 -8.79 6.22 14.00
C ARG A 91 -7.69 5.27 14.49
N PRO A 92 -6.88 5.67 15.49
CA PRO A 92 -5.66 4.97 15.88
C PRO A 92 -5.86 3.54 16.38
N ASN A 93 -7.05 3.22 16.90
CA ASN A 93 -7.36 1.91 17.48
C ASN A 93 -8.13 0.98 16.53
N ASP A 94 -8.53 1.46 15.35
CA ASP A 94 -9.31 0.67 14.41
C ASP A 94 -8.41 -0.21 13.54
N SER A 95 -8.91 -1.41 13.26
CA SER A 95 -8.40 -2.25 12.17
C SER A 95 -9.23 -2.05 10.92
N LEU A 96 -8.56 -2.11 9.78
CA LEU A 96 -9.16 -1.99 8.45
C LEU A 96 -8.66 -3.14 7.57
N ILE A 97 -9.49 -3.59 6.64
CA ILE A 97 -9.07 -4.52 5.57
C ILE A 97 -9.24 -3.77 4.25
N VAL A 98 -8.15 -3.62 3.52
CA VAL A 98 -8.09 -2.92 2.23
C VAL A 98 -7.70 -3.92 1.16
N VAL A 99 -8.33 -3.83 -0.01
CA VAL A 99 -7.95 -4.64 -1.18
C VAL A 99 -7.54 -3.71 -2.31
N ALA A 100 -6.38 -3.99 -2.91
CA ALA A 100 -5.85 -3.31 -4.08
C ALA A 100 -5.42 -4.34 -5.15
N ASN A 101 -5.32 -3.88 -6.40
CA ASN A 101 -4.70 -4.64 -7.48
C ASN A 101 -3.55 -3.80 -8.05
N ILE A 102 -2.48 -4.47 -8.45
CA ILE A 102 -1.37 -3.88 -9.18
C ILE A 102 -1.23 -4.66 -10.49
N ASP A 103 -1.28 -3.93 -11.59
CA ASP A 103 -0.85 -4.43 -12.89
C ASP A 103 0.53 -3.85 -13.19
N PHE A 104 1.52 -4.72 -13.14
CA PHE A 104 2.86 -4.48 -13.63
C PHE A 104 2.93 -4.81 -15.13
N TYR A 105 3.48 -3.88 -15.91
CA TYR A 105 3.61 -4.04 -17.37
C TYR A 105 5.01 -3.67 -17.89
N GLY A 106 5.92 -3.31 -17.00
CA GLY A 106 7.31 -2.99 -17.34
C GLY A 106 8.20 -4.21 -17.51
N ASN A 107 9.38 -4.00 -18.10
CA ASN A 107 10.51 -4.95 -17.99
C ASN A 107 11.41 -4.62 -16.78
N TYR A 108 11.14 -3.51 -16.12
CA TYR A 108 11.84 -2.98 -14.96
C TYR A 108 10.85 -2.25 -14.06
N ILE A 109 11.22 -2.07 -12.79
CA ILE A 109 10.50 -1.25 -11.84
C ILE A 109 11.36 -0.04 -11.53
N ASP A 110 10.76 1.14 -11.56
CA ASP A 110 11.41 2.36 -11.11
C ASP A 110 11.19 2.50 -9.60
N PHE A 111 11.99 1.75 -8.83
CA PHE A 111 11.90 1.74 -7.38
C PHE A 111 12.24 3.13 -6.81
N GLY A 112 11.39 3.63 -5.92
CA GLY A 112 11.68 4.78 -5.10
C GLY A 112 12.77 4.49 -4.05
N LEU A 113 13.29 5.56 -3.45
CA LEU A 113 14.34 5.48 -2.42
C LEU A 113 14.02 4.50 -1.28
N PRO A 114 12.78 4.42 -0.74
CA PRO A 114 12.46 3.46 0.31
C PRO A 114 12.68 2.00 -0.12
N SER A 115 12.27 1.65 -1.34
CA SER A 115 12.41 0.30 -1.88
C SER A 115 13.83 -0.03 -2.29
N GLN A 116 14.54 0.92 -2.89
CA GLN A 116 15.98 0.77 -3.16
C GLN A 116 16.75 0.49 -1.87
N ARG A 117 16.42 1.19 -0.78
CA ARG A 117 17.01 0.95 0.54
C ARG A 117 16.75 -0.47 1.05
N VAL A 118 15.53 -0.99 0.86
CA VAL A 118 15.23 -2.40 1.21
C VAL A 118 16.10 -3.34 0.38
N LEU A 119 16.23 -3.11 -0.94
CA LEU A 119 17.03 -3.94 -1.84
C LEU A 119 18.54 -3.89 -1.56
N SER A 120 19.05 -2.72 -1.13
CA SER A 120 20.48 -2.48 -0.96
C SER A 120 21.01 -2.78 0.45
N THR A 121 20.12 -3.01 1.42
CA THR A 121 20.50 -3.30 2.80
C THR A 121 20.55 -4.81 3.01
N PRO A 122 21.59 -5.37 3.66
CA PRO A 122 21.59 -6.77 4.04
C PRO A 122 20.30 -7.12 4.81
N ASN A 123 19.53 -8.07 4.31
CA ASN A 123 18.38 -8.62 5.02
C ASN A 123 18.90 -9.63 6.06
N ALA A 124 18.17 -9.87 7.16
CA ALA A 124 18.52 -10.90 8.15
C ALA A 124 18.45 -12.34 7.57
N GLY A 125 18.12 -12.47 6.29
CA GLY A 125 18.15 -13.68 5.48
C GLY A 125 16.76 -14.05 4.97
N GLY A 126 16.68 -14.55 3.73
CA GLY A 126 15.46 -15.19 3.20
C GLY A 126 15.00 -14.73 1.82
N PRO A 127 14.06 -15.46 1.21
CA PRO A 127 13.58 -15.22 -0.16
C PRO A 127 12.61 -14.02 -0.31
N SER A 128 12.41 -13.21 0.73
CA SER A 128 11.32 -12.22 0.79
C SER A 128 11.72 -10.82 0.32
N LEU A 129 12.98 -10.60 -0.05
CA LEU A 129 13.53 -9.27 -0.38
C LEU A 129 12.69 -8.49 -1.42
N MET A 130 12.32 -9.14 -2.52
CA MET A 130 11.50 -8.50 -3.56
C MET A 130 10.08 -8.16 -3.06
N SER A 131 9.47 -9.05 -2.26
CA SER A 131 8.14 -8.81 -1.69
C SER A 131 8.13 -7.65 -0.69
N GLU A 132 9.22 -7.46 0.05
CA GLU A 132 9.42 -6.34 0.97
C GLU A 132 9.67 -5.04 0.21
N ALA A 133 10.54 -5.06 -0.81
CA ALA A 133 10.82 -3.90 -1.65
C ALA A 133 9.57 -3.41 -2.40
N MET A 134 8.78 -4.32 -2.98
CA MET A 134 7.50 -3.97 -3.60
C MET A 134 6.47 -3.48 -2.59
N SER A 135 6.53 -3.98 -1.34
CA SER A 135 5.65 -3.51 -0.28
C SER A 135 5.95 -2.07 0.09
N ALA A 136 7.24 -1.75 0.26
CA ALA A 136 7.70 -0.39 0.49
C ALA A 136 7.35 0.53 -0.68
N GLU A 137 7.41 0.05 -1.93
CA GLU A 137 7.12 0.84 -3.12
C GLU A 137 5.63 1.22 -3.16
N LEU A 138 4.76 0.23 -2.93
CA LEU A 138 3.33 0.46 -2.90
C LEU A 138 2.95 1.45 -1.79
N ILE A 139 3.50 1.27 -0.59
CA ILE A 139 3.18 2.15 0.55
C ILE A 139 3.74 3.56 0.32
N ASP A 140 4.93 3.70 -0.26
CA ASP A 140 5.48 5.01 -0.65
C ASP A 140 4.57 5.71 -1.68
N ARG A 141 4.13 4.98 -2.71
CA ARG A 141 3.19 5.52 -3.71
C ARG A 141 1.85 5.93 -3.11
N LEU A 142 1.32 5.15 -2.16
CA LEU A 142 0.01 5.41 -1.56
C LEU A 142 0.03 6.53 -0.52
N VAL A 143 1.04 6.59 0.35
CA VAL A 143 1.05 7.46 1.53
C VAL A 143 2.37 8.20 1.79
N GLY A 144 3.34 8.10 0.88
CA GLY A 144 4.63 8.79 0.93
C GLY A 144 5.49 8.41 2.13
N ILE A 145 6.63 7.77 1.92
CA ILE A 145 7.59 7.39 2.96
C ILE A 145 8.74 8.40 2.98
N ARG A 146 8.94 9.07 4.12
CA ARG A 146 10.10 9.96 4.31
C ARG A 146 11.30 9.27 4.95
N LYS A 147 11.03 8.29 5.81
CA LYS A 147 12.07 7.54 6.53
C LYS A 147 11.69 6.08 6.55
N LEU A 148 12.64 5.20 6.27
CA LEU A 148 12.48 3.75 6.36
C LEU A 148 13.63 3.17 7.19
N LEU A 149 13.28 2.34 8.16
CA LEU A 149 14.20 1.50 8.93
C LEU A 149 13.96 0.05 8.51
N THR A 150 14.99 -0.65 8.06
CA THR A 150 14.88 -2.07 7.69
C THR A 150 14.81 -2.95 8.95
N GLU A 151 14.49 -4.24 8.77
CA GLU A 151 14.39 -5.23 9.86
C GLU A 151 15.59 -5.17 10.83
N MET A 152 16.82 -5.03 10.31
CA MET A 152 18.05 -4.98 11.11
C MET A 152 18.25 -3.67 11.87
N GLU A 153 17.56 -2.61 11.47
CA GLU A 153 17.64 -1.29 12.10
C GLU A 153 16.58 -1.10 13.19
N VAL A 154 15.50 -1.89 13.15
CA VAL A 154 14.51 -1.93 14.22
C VAL A 154 15.07 -2.73 15.39
N GLN A 155 15.15 -2.10 16.56
CA GLN A 155 15.70 -2.71 17.77
C GLN A 155 14.59 -3.22 18.67
N TYR A 156 14.82 -4.39 19.25
CA TYR A 156 13.88 -5.08 20.12
C TYR A 156 14.50 -5.32 21.50
N THR A 157 13.70 -5.11 22.56
CA THR A 157 14.12 -5.35 23.95
C THR A 157 14.24 -6.83 24.29
N THR A 158 13.60 -7.72 23.52
CA THR A 158 13.55 -9.16 23.76
C THR A 158 13.58 -9.93 22.45
N LYS A 159 14.05 -11.18 22.49
CA LYS A 159 13.97 -12.10 21.34
C LYS A 159 12.51 -12.45 21.07
N GLY A 160 12.08 -12.41 19.81
CA GLY A 160 10.71 -12.72 19.44
C GLY A 160 10.40 -12.42 17.98
N PRO A 161 9.09 -12.35 17.62
CA PRO A 161 8.66 -11.89 16.31
C PRO A 161 9.20 -10.48 16.03
N ILE A 162 9.66 -10.28 14.80
CA ILE A 162 10.16 -9.01 14.29
C ILE A 162 9.26 -8.52 13.14
N THR A 163 9.40 -7.25 12.81
CA THR A 163 8.66 -6.53 11.79
C THR A 163 9.59 -6.32 10.60
N ASP A 164 9.11 -6.58 9.38
CA ASP A 164 9.97 -6.59 8.18
C ASP A 164 10.59 -5.20 7.89
N TYR A 165 9.84 -4.11 8.12
CA TYR A 165 10.42 -2.77 8.18
C TYR A 165 9.52 -1.78 8.94
N ALA A 166 10.08 -0.63 9.29
CA ALA A 166 9.35 0.50 9.84
C ALA A 166 9.48 1.72 8.94
N CYS A 167 8.46 2.56 8.89
CA CYS A 167 8.53 3.81 8.13
C CYS A 167 7.84 4.98 8.80
N TYR A 168 8.10 6.18 8.30
CA TYR A 168 7.36 7.39 8.63
C TYR A 168 6.62 7.88 7.39
N SER A 169 5.29 7.91 7.45
CA SER A 169 4.46 8.42 6.36
C SER A 169 4.37 9.95 6.45
N VAL A 170 4.69 10.63 5.35
CA VAL A 170 4.53 12.09 5.23
C VAL A 170 3.06 12.45 5.24
N SER A 171 2.27 11.75 4.43
CA SER A 171 0.87 12.08 4.25
C SER A 171 0.05 11.87 5.51
N THR A 172 0.36 10.87 6.32
CA THR A 172 -0.40 10.62 7.56
C THR A 172 0.30 11.15 8.81
N SER A 173 1.54 11.61 8.68
CA SER A 173 2.40 12.02 9.80
C SER A 173 2.56 10.95 10.88
N GLN A 174 2.58 9.67 10.46
CA GLN A 174 2.61 8.54 11.38
C GLN A 174 3.82 7.63 11.23
N ALA A 175 4.28 7.14 12.38
CA ALA A 175 5.22 6.03 12.46
C ALA A 175 4.49 4.68 12.29
N LEU A 176 4.83 3.96 11.22
CA LEU A 176 4.21 2.69 10.84
C LEU A 176 5.21 1.55 11.03
N GLY A 177 4.78 0.45 11.62
CA GLY A 177 5.44 -0.84 11.44
C GLY A 177 4.76 -1.62 10.32
N VAL A 178 5.54 -2.24 9.44
CA VAL A 178 5.01 -2.98 8.30
C VAL A 178 5.52 -4.41 8.33
N SER A 179 4.57 -5.35 8.35
CA SER A 179 4.86 -6.74 8.11
C SER A 179 4.37 -7.19 6.74
N VAL A 180 5.17 -8.01 6.06
CA VAL A 180 4.89 -8.50 4.71
C VAL A 180 4.68 -10.01 4.74
N THR A 181 3.75 -10.49 3.94
CA THR A 181 3.54 -11.91 3.75
C THR A 181 2.91 -12.21 2.39
N ARG A 182 2.95 -13.50 2.01
CA ARG A 182 2.43 -14.00 0.74
C ARG A 182 1.32 -15.01 1.02
N ALA A 183 0.17 -14.82 0.40
CA ALA A 183 -0.96 -15.73 0.45
C ALA A 183 -0.76 -16.87 -0.57
N MET A 184 0.18 -17.77 -0.26
CA MET A 184 0.57 -18.87 -1.13
C MET A 184 0.69 -20.18 -0.35
N ALA A 185 0.56 -21.31 -1.05
CA ALA A 185 0.84 -22.63 -0.52
C ALA A 185 1.81 -23.36 -1.46
N TYR A 186 2.80 -24.05 -0.90
CA TYR A 186 3.80 -24.76 -1.69
C TYR A 186 3.19 -26.01 -2.35
N ALA A 187 3.33 -26.10 -3.69
CA ALA A 187 2.91 -27.25 -4.50
C ALA A 187 1.43 -27.67 -4.35
N ARG A 188 0.55 -26.76 -3.92
CA ARG A 188 -0.90 -26.99 -3.83
C ARG A 188 -1.68 -25.68 -3.80
N ARG A 189 -3.01 -25.77 -3.91
CA ARG A 189 -3.90 -24.62 -3.77
C ARG A 189 -3.89 -24.05 -2.35
N PHE A 190 -3.94 -22.73 -2.26
CA PHE A 190 -4.09 -22.00 -1.00
C PHE A 190 -5.52 -22.14 -0.47
N THR A 191 -5.67 -22.43 0.82
CA THR A 191 -6.98 -22.74 1.43
C THR A 191 -7.37 -21.75 2.52
N SER A 192 -8.64 -21.80 2.95
CA SER A 192 -9.10 -21.00 4.10
C SER A 192 -8.38 -21.40 5.41
N GLN A 193 -8.01 -22.67 5.58
CA GLN A 193 -7.23 -23.11 6.74
C GLN A 193 -5.82 -22.51 6.70
N ASP A 194 -5.19 -22.44 5.53
CA ASP A 194 -3.88 -21.80 5.37
C ASP A 194 -3.93 -20.33 5.70
N ALA A 195 -4.92 -19.62 5.13
CA ALA A 195 -5.14 -18.22 5.43
C ALA A 195 -5.36 -18.00 6.93
N MET A 196 -6.19 -18.81 7.58
CA MET A 196 -6.45 -18.68 9.02
C MET A 196 -5.17 -18.85 9.84
N ARG A 197 -4.36 -19.87 9.52
CA ARG A 197 -3.07 -20.11 10.19
C ARG A 197 -2.09 -18.96 9.93
N LEU A 198 -1.97 -18.51 8.68
CA LEU A 198 -1.07 -17.45 8.25
C LEU A 198 -1.42 -16.13 8.94
N MET A 199 -2.68 -15.70 8.84
CA MET A 199 -3.14 -14.43 9.39
C MET A 199 -3.08 -14.41 10.91
N LYS A 200 -3.47 -15.49 11.61
CA LYS A 200 -3.31 -15.57 13.07
C LYS A 200 -1.84 -15.49 13.49
N LYS A 201 -0.95 -16.23 12.80
CA LYS A 201 0.49 -16.20 13.08
C LYS A 201 1.04 -14.77 12.93
N LYS A 202 0.75 -14.12 11.80
CA LYS A 202 1.26 -12.78 11.49
C LYS A 202 0.68 -11.71 12.42
N LEU A 203 -0.63 -11.67 12.63
CA LEU A 203 -1.25 -10.68 13.52
C LEU A 203 -0.81 -10.84 14.99
N CYS A 204 -0.73 -12.06 15.51
CA CYS A 204 -0.18 -12.29 16.85
C CYS A 204 1.30 -11.89 16.94
N GLY A 205 2.08 -12.11 15.87
CA GLY A 205 3.47 -11.67 15.75
C GLY A 205 3.59 -10.15 15.84
N ILE A 206 2.82 -9.42 15.04
CA ILE A 206 2.76 -7.95 15.01
C ILE A 206 2.41 -7.39 16.39
N ASN A 207 1.40 -7.93 17.06
CA ASN A 207 1.01 -7.47 18.40
C ASN A 207 2.12 -7.69 19.45
N LYS A 208 2.96 -8.72 19.27
CA LYS A 208 4.11 -8.99 20.13
C LYS A 208 5.28 -8.07 19.79
N SER A 209 5.66 -7.97 18.52
CA SER A 209 6.77 -7.15 18.06
C SER A 209 6.57 -5.68 18.40
N THR A 210 5.34 -5.17 18.25
CA THR A 210 4.97 -3.78 18.61
C THR A 210 5.29 -3.44 20.07
N LYS A 211 5.15 -4.41 20.99
CA LYS A 211 5.40 -4.18 22.43
C LYS A 211 6.87 -4.21 22.79
N THR A 212 7.72 -4.77 21.91
CA THR A 212 9.12 -5.03 22.19
C THR A 212 10.05 -4.10 21.43
N VAL A 213 9.58 -3.31 20.46
CA VAL A 213 10.41 -2.30 19.79
C VAL A 213 10.83 -1.19 20.76
N SER A 214 12.13 -0.88 20.78
CA SER A 214 12.73 0.10 21.69
C SER A 214 13.12 1.42 21.04
N ASN A 215 13.54 1.41 19.77
CA ASN A 215 14.12 2.58 19.10
C ASN A 215 13.17 3.29 18.13
N TYR A 216 11.95 2.77 17.95
CA TYR A 216 10.97 3.34 17.04
C TYR A 216 9.53 3.06 17.49
N LYS A 217 8.81 4.09 17.93
CA LYS A 217 7.45 3.91 18.46
C LYS A 217 6.45 3.82 17.31
N PHE A 218 5.93 2.62 17.06
CA PHE A 218 4.85 2.44 16.10
C PHE A 218 3.54 3.02 16.61
N GLU A 219 2.94 3.89 15.83
CA GLU A 219 1.58 4.40 16.07
C GLU A 219 0.56 3.48 15.41
N ARG A 220 0.91 2.89 14.27
CA ARG A 220 0.07 1.95 13.52
C ARG A 220 0.86 0.81 12.91
N GLN A 221 0.12 -0.25 12.59
CA GLN A 221 0.67 -1.43 11.93
C GLN A 221 -0.01 -1.66 10.59
N ILE A 222 0.79 -2.05 9.59
CA ILE A 222 0.29 -2.56 8.33
C ILE A 222 0.75 -4.01 8.19
N LEU A 223 -0.20 -4.92 7.96
CA LEU A 223 0.09 -6.26 7.45
C LEU A 223 -0.22 -6.26 5.95
N HIS A 224 0.82 -6.19 5.13
CA HIS A 224 0.71 -6.28 3.69
C HIS A 224 0.76 -7.75 3.24
N VAL A 225 -0.30 -8.19 2.58
CA VAL A 225 -0.48 -9.55 2.07
C VAL A 225 -0.51 -9.52 0.56
N TRP A 226 0.50 -10.11 -0.08
CA TRP A 226 0.53 -10.34 -1.52
C TRP A 226 -0.30 -11.57 -1.89
N ALA A 227 -1.11 -11.47 -2.94
CA ALA A 227 -1.87 -12.57 -3.52
C ALA A 227 -1.64 -12.66 -5.04
N GLU A 228 -1.48 -13.87 -5.57
CA GLU A 228 -1.23 -14.07 -7.01
C GLU A 228 -2.49 -13.78 -7.85
N ASN A 229 -3.67 -13.99 -7.26
CA ASN A 229 -4.93 -13.86 -7.97
C ASN A 229 -6.07 -13.47 -7.02
N GLY A 230 -7.21 -13.09 -7.63
CA GLY A 230 -8.40 -12.67 -6.89
C GLY A 230 -9.02 -13.75 -6.00
N THR A 231 -8.82 -15.04 -6.32
CA THR A 231 -9.34 -16.14 -5.49
C THR A 231 -8.62 -16.18 -4.14
N ASP A 232 -7.30 -16.13 -4.15
CA ASP A 232 -6.49 -16.18 -2.94
C ASP A 232 -6.68 -14.91 -2.09
N ALA A 233 -6.74 -13.75 -2.73
CA ALA A 233 -7.07 -12.48 -2.06
C ALA A 233 -8.43 -12.54 -1.36
N ASN A 234 -9.46 -13.11 -2.00
CA ASN A 234 -10.79 -13.25 -1.40
C ASN A 234 -10.80 -14.28 -0.25
N ILE A 235 -10.01 -15.35 -0.33
CA ILE A 235 -9.80 -16.29 0.80
C ILE A 235 -9.20 -15.55 2.00
N VAL A 236 -8.16 -14.74 1.77
CA VAL A 236 -7.54 -13.92 2.84
C VAL A 236 -8.55 -12.92 3.40
N TYR A 237 -9.26 -12.18 2.55
CA TYR A 237 -10.24 -11.18 2.96
C TYR A 237 -11.32 -11.78 3.88
N ARG A 238 -11.96 -12.87 3.44
CA ARG A 238 -12.99 -13.57 4.23
C ARG A 238 -12.45 -14.14 5.52
N THR A 239 -11.19 -14.60 5.52
CA THR A 239 -10.52 -15.08 6.74
C THR A 239 -10.31 -13.93 7.72
N CYS A 240 -9.78 -12.79 7.26
CA CYS A 240 -9.53 -11.61 8.09
C CYS A 240 -10.82 -11.07 8.73
N ALA A 241 -11.93 -11.09 7.98
CA ALA A 241 -13.24 -10.70 8.49
C ALA A 241 -13.71 -11.57 9.67
N LYS A 242 -13.31 -12.86 9.71
CA LYS A 242 -13.62 -13.79 10.80
C LYS A 242 -12.66 -13.69 11.98
N ILE A 243 -11.53 -12.99 11.85
CA ILE A 243 -10.57 -12.84 12.95
C ILE A 243 -11.11 -11.78 13.94
N PRO A 244 -11.17 -12.11 15.25
CA PRO A 244 -11.62 -11.19 16.27
C PRO A 244 -10.88 -9.85 16.25
N LYS A 245 -11.60 -8.75 16.50
CA LYS A 245 -11.03 -7.39 16.50
C LYS A 245 -9.85 -7.24 17.45
N HIS A 246 -9.86 -7.90 18.62
CA HIS A 246 -8.74 -7.84 19.56
C HIS A 246 -7.44 -8.48 19.04
N ILE A 247 -7.52 -9.42 18.09
CA ILE A 247 -6.34 -9.99 17.42
C ILE A 247 -5.85 -9.06 16.32
N ARG A 248 -6.77 -8.45 15.55
CA ARG A 248 -6.41 -7.46 14.51
C ARG A 248 -5.88 -6.17 15.13
N ASN A 249 -6.34 -5.80 16.32
CA ASN A 249 -5.93 -4.63 17.07
C ASN A 249 -5.94 -3.36 16.20
N ASN A 250 -4.91 -2.53 16.25
CA ASN A 250 -4.73 -1.34 15.42
C ASN A 250 -4.08 -1.62 14.04
N THR A 251 -4.12 -2.88 13.57
CA THR A 251 -3.47 -3.30 12.32
C THR A 251 -4.39 -3.09 11.12
N ILE A 252 -3.87 -2.42 10.10
CA ILE A 252 -4.45 -2.34 8.77
C ILE A 252 -3.95 -3.53 7.96
N ILE A 253 -4.87 -4.32 7.41
CA ILE A 253 -4.54 -5.46 6.55
C ILE A 253 -4.71 -5.01 5.11
N LEU A 254 -3.60 -4.80 4.42
CA LEU A 254 -3.57 -4.44 3.00
C LEU A 254 -3.38 -5.72 2.19
N ILE A 255 -4.39 -6.11 1.42
CA ILE A 255 -4.36 -7.28 0.54
C ILE A 255 -4.16 -6.77 -0.88
N THR A 256 -3.07 -7.16 -1.51
CA THR A 256 -2.74 -6.68 -2.85
C THR A 256 -2.57 -7.84 -3.81
N ILE A 257 -3.33 -7.82 -4.88
CA ILE A 257 -3.17 -8.75 -6.01
C ILE A 257 -2.11 -8.16 -6.94
N ILE A 258 -1.14 -8.96 -7.36
CA ILE A 258 -0.09 -8.50 -8.27
C ILE A 258 0.30 -9.58 -9.28
N ASN A 259 0.48 -9.18 -10.54
CA ASN A 259 0.92 -10.03 -11.64
C ASN A 259 2.47 -10.05 -11.80
N MET A 260 3.19 -10.34 -10.72
CA MET A 260 4.66 -10.34 -10.71
C MET A 260 5.25 -11.53 -9.92
N ASP A 261 5.71 -12.55 -10.64
CA ASP A 261 6.19 -13.81 -10.06
C ASP A 261 7.32 -13.64 -9.05
N SER A 262 8.24 -12.70 -9.28
CA SER A 262 9.37 -12.45 -8.38
C SER A 262 8.94 -11.93 -7.01
N VAL A 263 7.71 -11.45 -6.84
CA VAL A 263 7.14 -11.18 -5.51
C VAL A 263 6.90 -12.48 -4.74
N PHE A 264 6.57 -13.57 -5.42
CA PHE A 264 6.25 -14.87 -4.83
C PHE A 264 7.44 -15.85 -4.83
N GLY A 265 8.45 -15.58 -5.65
CA GLY A 265 9.64 -16.41 -5.80
C GLY A 265 10.40 -16.69 -4.50
N SER A 266 11.08 -17.82 -4.50
CA SER A 266 12.25 -18.07 -3.65
C SER A 266 13.42 -18.15 -4.61
N ASN A 267 14.38 -17.23 -4.49
CA ASN A 267 15.63 -17.33 -5.26
C ASN A 267 16.29 -18.69 -5.01
#